data_AF-A0A933KBQ8-F1
#
_entry.id   AF-A0A933KBQ8-F1
#
_cell.length_a   1.000
_cell.length_b   1.000
_cell.length_c   1.000
_cell.angle_alpha   90.00
_cell.angle_beta   90.00
_cell.angle_gamma   90.00
#
_symmetry.space_group_name_H-M   'P 1'
#
loop_
_entity.id
_entity.type
_entity.pdbx_description
1 polymer ?
#
loop_
_entity_poly.entity_id
_entity_poly.type
_entity_poly.pdbx_seq_one_letter_code
_entity_poly.pdbx_strand_id
1 'polypeptide(L)'
;MREAIDTVLAHLDRYADTLWGHAFRLPDEAGGGIRLVDRTHNILEGRFGSAKQGVRRRTGRKNLAWDLEHLPAAAMLATNLEYSDHVSVLCGSLENLPATFARLDADQAEERRQRPPGTEQPQEKYLPLPIASSALPREDRPIVRSARLQACIAAAARSRAPRVTLSAS
;
A
#
# COMPACT_ATOMS: atom_id res chain seq x y z
N MET A 1 11.34 0.28 31.55
CA MET A 1 10.46 -0.90 31.40
C MET A 1 8.99 -0.55 31.60
N ARG A 2 8.64 0.20 32.66
CA ARG A 2 7.25 0.63 32.93
C ARG A 2 6.64 1.52 31.82
N GLU A 3 7.38 2.50 31.32
CA GLU A 3 6.93 3.36 30.20
C GLU A 3 6.57 2.58 28.91
N ALA A 4 7.29 1.51 28.59
CA ALA A 4 7.00 0.71 27.42
C ALA A 4 5.67 -0.05 27.59
N ILE A 5 5.41 -0.56 28.81
CA ILE A 5 4.15 -1.23 29.15
C ILE A 5 3.00 -0.23 29.10
N ASP A 6 3.17 0.95 29.70
CA ASP A 6 2.15 2.01 29.70
C ASP A 6 1.82 2.48 28.28
N THR A 7 2.83 2.57 27.41
CA THR A 7 2.64 2.90 26.00
C THR A 7 1.84 1.84 25.25
N VAL A 8 2.11 0.56 25.51
CA VAL A 8 1.37 -0.57 24.91
C VAL A 8 -0.08 -0.55 25.38
N LEU A 9 -0.32 -0.40 26.68
CA LEU A 9 -1.67 -0.31 27.24
C LEU A 9 -2.46 0.88 26.67
N ALA A 10 -1.84 2.05 26.57
CA ALA A 10 -2.47 3.23 25.97
C ALA A 10 -2.84 3.03 24.49
N HIS A 11 -2.06 2.24 23.73
CA HIS A 11 -2.41 1.88 22.36
C HIS A 11 -3.51 0.84 22.29
N LEU A 12 -3.49 -0.17 23.17
CA LEU A 12 -4.56 -1.17 23.25
C LEU A 12 -5.90 -0.49 23.55
N ASP A 13 -5.95 0.41 24.53
CA ASP A 13 -7.18 1.13 24.89
C ASP A 13 -7.64 2.06 23.76
N ARG A 14 -6.71 2.80 23.13
CA ARG A 14 -7.05 3.74 22.05
C ARG A 14 -7.60 3.04 20.81
N TYR A 15 -7.12 1.85 20.49
CA TYR A 15 -7.46 1.14 19.26
C TYR A 15 -8.29 -0.12 19.48
N ALA A 16 -8.76 -0.39 20.71
CA ALA A 16 -9.46 -1.63 21.08
C ALA A 16 -10.58 -2.00 20.09
N ASP A 17 -11.38 -1.01 19.68
CA ASP A 17 -12.52 -1.21 18.77
C ASP A 17 -12.13 -1.64 17.35
N THR A 18 -10.87 -1.42 16.95
CA THR A 18 -10.37 -1.67 15.57
C THR A 18 -9.17 -2.61 15.53
N LEU A 19 -8.63 -2.98 16.69
CA LEU A 19 -7.46 -3.84 16.81
C LEU A 19 -7.79 -5.30 16.51
N TRP A 20 -9.00 -5.71 16.89
CA TRP A 20 -9.45 -7.10 16.84
C TRP A 20 -10.30 -7.39 15.60
N GLY A 21 -10.38 -8.68 15.27
CA GLY A 21 -11.32 -9.17 14.27
C GLY A 21 -12.77 -9.03 14.72
N HIS A 22 -13.70 -9.00 13.76
CA HIS A 22 -15.12 -8.91 14.04
C HIS A 22 -15.73 -10.31 14.15
N ALA A 23 -16.40 -10.61 15.27
CA ALA A 23 -17.20 -11.81 15.40
C ALA A 23 -18.59 -11.56 14.78
N PHE A 24 -18.92 -12.30 13.74
CA PHE A 24 -20.22 -12.25 13.09
C PHE A 24 -20.98 -13.55 13.31
N ARG A 25 -22.24 -13.46 13.72
CA ARG A 25 -23.12 -14.64 13.85
C ARG A 25 -23.76 -14.92 12.51
N LEU A 26 -23.52 -16.10 11.95
CA LEU A 26 -24.13 -16.49 10.69
C LEU A 26 -25.60 -16.87 10.91
N PRO A 27 -26.50 -16.53 9.97
CA PRO A 27 -27.84 -17.09 9.93
C PRO A 27 -27.78 -18.62 9.80
N ASP A 28 -28.78 -19.31 10.34
CA ASP A 28 -28.85 -20.78 10.26
C ASP A 28 -28.88 -21.29 8.80
N GLU A 29 -29.44 -20.48 7.89
CA GLU A 29 -29.47 -20.70 6.44
C GLU A 29 -28.08 -20.77 5.80
N ALA A 30 -27.08 -20.11 6.40
CA ALA A 30 -25.69 -20.08 5.95
C ALA A 30 -24.79 -21.06 6.73
N GLY A 31 -25.38 -21.99 7.48
CA GLY A 31 -24.67 -23.00 8.28
C GLY A 31 -24.52 -22.65 9.77
N GLY A 32 -25.10 -21.52 10.21
CA GLY A 32 -25.12 -21.12 11.62
C GLY A 32 -23.74 -20.86 12.25
N GLY A 33 -23.75 -20.54 13.55
CA GLY A 33 -22.52 -20.37 14.35
C GLY A 33 -21.90 -18.97 14.34
N ILE A 34 -20.72 -18.85 14.93
CA ILE A 34 -19.96 -17.59 15.02
C ILE A 34 -18.72 -17.70 14.13
N ARG A 35 -18.58 -16.77 13.18
CA ARG A 35 -17.39 -16.61 12.34
C ARG A 35 -16.55 -15.46 12.89
N LEU A 36 -15.30 -15.73 13.21
CA LEU A 36 -14.33 -14.69 13.50
C LEU A 36 -13.72 -14.23 12.18
N VAL A 37 -13.97 -12.98 11.81
CA VAL A 37 -13.38 -12.35 10.63
C VAL A 37 -12.15 -11.60 11.09
N ASP A 38 -11.02 -11.88 10.48
CA ASP A 38 -9.76 -11.19 10.76
C ASP A 38 -9.87 -9.69 10.46
N ARG A 39 -8.98 -8.86 11.04
CA ARG A 39 -8.93 -7.43 10.69
C ARG A 39 -8.73 -7.29 9.18
N THR A 40 -9.46 -6.38 8.55
CA THR A 40 -9.42 -6.16 7.09
C THR A 40 -8.00 -5.95 6.55
N HIS A 41 -7.10 -5.41 7.36
CA HIS A 41 -5.71 -5.16 6.99
C HIS A 41 -4.74 -6.34 7.20
N ASN A 42 -5.11 -7.40 7.93
CA ASN A 42 -4.14 -8.45 8.32
C ASN A 42 -3.55 -9.18 7.10
N ILE A 43 -4.42 -9.53 6.15
CA ILE A 43 -4.02 -10.23 4.93
C ILE A 43 -3.07 -9.36 4.09
N LEU A 44 -3.36 -8.05 3.99
CA LEU A 44 -2.52 -7.11 3.25
C LEU A 44 -1.17 -6.89 3.95
N GLU A 45 -1.17 -6.73 5.27
CA GLU A 45 0.06 -6.61 6.08
C GLU A 45 0.93 -7.85 5.98
N GLY A 46 0.33 -9.04 6.08
CA GLY A 46 1.00 -10.32 5.90
C GLY A 46 1.64 -10.44 4.52
N ARG A 47 0.88 -10.13 3.46
CA ARG A 47 1.38 -10.11 2.08
C ARG A 47 2.54 -9.12 1.90
N PHE A 48 2.40 -7.88 2.39
CA PHE A 48 3.49 -6.89 2.36
C PHE A 48 4.71 -7.35 3.18
N GLY A 49 4.48 -8.02 4.30
CA GLY A 49 5.52 -8.63 5.13
C GLY A 49 6.34 -9.65 4.35
N SER A 50 5.67 -10.61 3.71
CA SER A 50 6.30 -11.65 2.89
C SER A 50 7.06 -11.06 1.70
N ALA A 51 6.49 -10.07 1.00
CA ALA A 51 7.17 -9.37 -0.08
C ALA A 51 8.45 -8.67 0.41
N LYS A 52 8.38 -7.95 1.53
CA LYS A 52 9.56 -7.32 2.15
C LYS A 52 10.63 -8.35 2.53
N GLN A 53 10.23 -9.49 3.10
CA GLN A 53 11.16 -10.56 3.42
C GLN A 53 11.84 -11.14 2.18
N GLY A 54 11.08 -11.36 1.10
CA GLY A 54 11.63 -11.84 -0.18
C GLY A 54 12.63 -10.86 -0.80
N VAL A 55 12.35 -9.55 -0.73
CA VAL A 55 13.32 -8.52 -1.17
C VAL A 55 14.57 -8.54 -0.29
N ARG A 56 14.44 -8.62 1.04
CA ARG A 56 15.60 -8.71 1.96
C ARG A 56 16.48 -9.92 1.68
N ARG A 57 15.87 -11.09 1.40
CA ARG A 57 16.62 -12.31 1.08
C ARG A 57 17.42 -12.17 -0.21
N ARG A 58 16.89 -11.45 -1.20
CA ARG A 58 17.57 -11.20 -2.47
C ARG A 58 18.65 -10.13 -2.39
N THR A 59 18.40 -9.03 -1.69
CA THR A 59 19.30 -7.87 -1.68
C THR A 59 20.24 -7.82 -0.47
N GLY A 60 19.94 -8.56 0.61
CA GLY A 60 20.65 -8.49 1.89
C GLY A 60 20.46 -7.17 2.65
N ARG A 61 19.69 -6.21 2.11
CA ARG A 61 19.57 -4.86 2.67
C ARG A 61 18.49 -4.80 3.74
N LYS A 62 18.81 -4.13 4.86
CA LYS A 62 17.82 -3.86 5.92
C LYS A 62 16.79 -2.81 5.51
N ASN A 63 17.23 -1.74 4.84
CA ASN A 63 16.38 -0.66 4.35
C ASN A 63 15.94 -0.97 2.91
N LEU A 64 14.63 -1.15 2.73
CA LEU A 64 14.01 -1.53 1.45
C LEU A 64 13.32 -0.36 0.74
N ALA A 65 13.41 0.86 1.27
CA ALA A 65 12.66 2.00 0.71
C ALA A 65 13.00 2.19 -0.77
N TRP A 66 14.28 2.12 -1.12
CA TRP A 66 14.70 2.18 -2.52
C TRP A 66 14.16 1.00 -3.33
N ASP A 67 14.34 -0.24 -2.87
CA ASP A 67 13.92 -1.43 -3.63
C ASP A 67 12.39 -1.44 -3.87
N LEU A 68 11.58 -1.04 -2.88
CA LEU A 68 10.12 -0.98 -3.00
C LEU A 68 9.63 0.21 -3.83
N GLU A 69 10.30 1.37 -3.76
CA GLU A 69 9.97 2.56 -4.58
C GLU A 69 10.18 2.33 -6.07
N HIS A 70 11.05 1.38 -6.45
CA HIS A 70 11.32 1.05 -7.85
C HIS A 70 10.46 -0.09 -8.39
N LEU A 71 9.66 -0.73 -7.55
CA LEU A 71 8.73 -1.75 -8.02
C LEU A 71 7.54 -1.10 -8.73
N PRO A 72 7.09 -1.66 -9.87
CA PRO A 72 5.82 -1.27 -10.45
C PRO A 72 4.68 -1.41 -9.44
N ALA A 73 3.66 -0.56 -9.52
CA ALA A 73 2.49 -0.64 -8.63
C ALA A 73 1.83 -2.04 -8.66
N ALA A 74 1.84 -2.69 -9.83
CA ALA A 74 1.32 -4.04 -10.02
C ALA A 74 2.24 -5.17 -9.53
N ALA A 75 3.46 -4.90 -9.05
CA ALA A 75 4.42 -5.94 -8.69
C ALA A 75 3.90 -6.91 -7.61
N MET A 76 3.06 -6.42 -6.69
CA MET A 76 2.44 -7.26 -5.67
C MET A 76 1.42 -8.25 -6.27
N LEU A 77 0.78 -7.90 -7.40
CA LEU A 77 -0.17 -8.77 -8.09
C LEU A 77 0.50 -9.95 -8.78
N ALA A 78 1.81 -9.86 -9.09
CA ALA A 78 2.55 -10.97 -9.69
C ALA A 78 2.55 -12.22 -8.80
N THR A 79 2.44 -12.05 -7.48
CA THR A 79 2.30 -13.18 -6.53
C THR A 79 1.03 -14.00 -6.76
N ASN A 80 0.01 -13.42 -7.42
CA ASN A 80 -1.20 -14.17 -7.73
C ASN A 80 -0.96 -15.30 -8.75
N LEU A 81 0.15 -15.25 -9.50
CA LEU A 81 0.55 -16.32 -10.42
C LEU A 81 1.02 -17.59 -9.71
N GLU A 82 1.21 -17.55 -8.38
CA GLU A 82 1.50 -18.74 -7.57
C GLU A 82 0.25 -19.61 -7.34
N TYR A 83 -0.96 -19.06 -7.54
CA TYR A 83 -2.21 -19.79 -7.36
C TYR A 83 -2.66 -20.42 -8.68
N SER A 84 -2.74 -21.75 -8.72
CA SER A 84 -3.15 -22.54 -9.89
C SER A 84 -4.50 -22.11 -10.44
N ASP A 85 -5.46 -21.82 -9.57
CA ASP A 85 -6.83 -21.48 -9.96
C ASP A 85 -6.86 -20.12 -10.68
N HIS A 86 -6.08 -19.16 -10.18
CA HIS A 86 -5.93 -17.85 -10.79
C HIS A 86 -5.25 -17.94 -12.17
N VAL A 87 -4.20 -18.76 -12.29
CA VAL A 87 -3.53 -19.04 -13.57
C VAL A 87 -4.49 -19.70 -14.55
N SER A 88 -5.27 -20.69 -14.09
CA SER A 88 -6.23 -21.42 -14.91
C SER A 88 -7.28 -20.49 -15.51
N VAL A 89 -7.80 -19.55 -14.70
CA VAL A 89 -8.81 -18.57 -15.15
C VAL A 89 -8.22 -17.54 -16.13
N LEU A 90 -6.99 -17.07 -15.92
CA LEU A 90 -6.41 -16.00 -16.75
C LEU A 90 -5.78 -16.50 -18.05
N CYS A 91 -4.89 -17.48 -17.96
CA CYS A 91 -4.07 -17.94 -19.08
C CYS A 91 -4.15 -19.46 -19.31
N GLY A 92 -4.92 -20.19 -18.49
CA GLY A 92 -5.01 -21.65 -18.51
C GLY A 92 -3.75 -22.31 -17.91
N SER A 93 -2.58 -21.91 -18.42
CA SER A 93 -1.25 -22.35 -17.98
C SER A 93 -0.26 -21.20 -18.06
N LEU A 94 0.77 -21.22 -17.21
CA LEU A 94 1.89 -20.28 -17.27
C LEU A 94 2.67 -20.35 -18.59
N GLU A 95 2.63 -21.49 -19.30
CA GLU A 95 3.28 -21.64 -20.60
C GLU A 95 2.61 -20.79 -21.68
N ASN A 96 1.31 -20.54 -21.56
CA ASN A 96 0.53 -19.73 -22.51
C ASN A 96 0.57 -18.24 -22.21
N LEU A 97 1.16 -17.84 -21.09
CA LEU A 97 1.21 -16.46 -20.61
C LEU A 97 1.73 -15.46 -21.66
N PRO A 98 2.79 -15.75 -22.45
CA PRO A 98 3.23 -14.85 -23.53
C PRO A 98 2.16 -14.64 -24.61
N ALA A 99 1.47 -15.70 -25.03
CA ALA A 99 0.41 -15.63 -26.02
C ALA A 99 -0.81 -14.88 -25.48
N THR A 100 -1.16 -15.07 -24.21
CA THR A 100 -2.23 -14.33 -23.54
C THR A 100 -1.93 -12.84 -23.49
N PHE A 101 -0.70 -12.45 -23.12
CA PHE A 101 -0.31 -11.03 -23.13
C PHE A 101 -0.30 -10.42 -24.53
N ALA A 102 0.21 -11.14 -25.53
CA ALA A 102 0.18 -10.67 -26.91
C ALA A 102 -1.26 -10.44 -27.42
N ARG A 103 -2.20 -11.31 -27.04
CA ARG A 103 -3.62 -11.12 -27.37
C ARG A 103 -4.21 -9.90 -26.67
N LEU A 104 -3.96 -9.74 -25.36
CA LEU A 104 -4.42 -8.58 -24.61
C LEU A 104 -3.91 -7.26 -25.21
N ASP A 105 -2.63 -7.21 -25.61
CA ASP A 105 -2.05 -6.04 -26.25
C ASP A 105 -2.68 -5.76 -27.62
N ALA A 106 -2.95 -6.80 -28.42
CA ALA A 106 -3.64 -6.68 -29.69
C ALA A 106 -5.08 -6.15 -29.51
N ASP A 107 -5.83 -6.73 -28.57
CA ASP A 107 -7.20 -6.31 -28.24
C ASP A 107 -7.21 -4.84 -27.80
N GLN A 108 -6.29 -4.44 -26.91
CA GLN A 108 -6.15 -3.03 -26.49
C GLN A 108 -5.77 -2.11 -27.64
N ALA A 109 -4.92 -2.56 -28.58
CA ALA A 109 -4.55 -1.77 -29.74
C ALA A 109 -5.74 -1.58 -30.70
N GLU A 110 -6.58 -2.60 -30.87
CA GLU A 110 -7.82 -2.52 -31.65
C GLU A 110 -8.84 -1.58 -31.00
N GLU A 111 -9.06 -1.69 -29.69
CA GLU A 111 -9.92 -0.78 -28.93
C GLU A 111 -9.47 0.68 -29.09
N ARG A 112 -8.16 0.95 -29.01
CA ARG A 112 -7.60 2.30 -29.21
C ARG A 112 -7.82 2.82 -30.63
N ARG A 113 -7.80 1.95 -31.64
CA ARG A 113 -8.08 2.33 -33.04
C ARG A 113 -9.55 2.64 -33.28
N GLN A 114 -10.45 1.91 -32.63
CA GLN A 114 -11.90 2.08 -32.75
C GLN A 114 -12.42 3.26 -31.92
N ARG A 115 -11.61 3.79 -31.00
CA ARG A 115 -11.96 4.92 -30.14
C ARG A 115 -11.99 6.24 -30.92
N PRO A 116 -13.09 7.02 -30.86
CA PRO A 116 -13.16 8.30 -31.55
C PRO A 116 -12.16 9.30 -30.97
N PRO A 117 -11.53 10.16 -31.80
CA PRO A 117 -10.60 11.19 -31.34
C PRO A 117 -11.31 12.13 -30.36
N GLY A 118 -10.73 12.33 -29.18
CA GLY A 118 -11.32 13.11 -28.08
C GLY A 118 -11.98 12.27 -26.98
N THR A 119 -12.16 10.96 -27.21
CA THR A 119 -12.56 10.00 -26.16
C THR A 119 -11.34 9.38 -25.52
N GLU A 120 -10.33 10.18 -25.19
CA GLU A 120 -9.37 9.73 -24.19
C GLU A 120 -10.18 9.59 -22.90
N GLN A 121 -10.68 8.39 -22.60
CA GLN A 121 -10.68 8.01 -21.19
C GLN A 121 -9.27 8.30 -20.75
N PRO A 122 -9.07 9.08 -19.67
CA PRO A 122 -7.76 9.17 -19.09
C PRO A 122 -7.27 7.73 -19.09
N GLN A 123 -6.16 7.44 -19.77
CA GLN A 123 -5.31 6.44 -19.17
C GLN A 123 -5.30 6.91 -17.73
N GLU A 124 -5.84 6.13 -16.81
CA GLU A 124 -5.34 6.20 -15.46
C GLU A 124 -3.85 5.86 -15.66
N LYS A 125 -3.04 6.84 -16.12
CA LYS A 125 -2.04 7.45 -15.28
C LYS A 125 -2.69 7.35 -13.93
N TYR A 126 -2.35 6.27 -13.23
CA TYR A 126 -2.20 6.31 -11.82
C TYR A 126 -1.38 7.60 -11.62
N LEU A 127 -2.08 8.75 -11.58
CA LEU A 127 -1.77 9.79 -10.64
C LEU A 127 -1.48 8.96 -9.42
N PRO A 128 -0.24 8.98 -8.90
CA PRO A 128 -0.05 8.44 -7.59
C PRO A 128 -1.13 9.14 -6.80
N LEU A 129 -2.21 8.43 -6.45
CA LEU A 129 -3.01 8.83 -5.31
C LEU A 129 -1.94 9.15 -4.30
N PRO A 130 -1.91 10.34 -3.71
CA PRO A 130 -0.92 10.67 -2.72
C PRO A 130 -1.16 9.65 -1.61
N ILE A 131 -0.51 8.49 -1.72
CA ILE A 131 -0.30 7.56 -0.66
C ILE A 131 0.41 8.49 0.29
N ALA A 132 -0.31 8.88 1.35
CA ALA A 132 0.21 9.70 2.41
C ALA A 132 1.30 8.86 3.09
N SER A 133 2.41 8.73 2.39
CA SER A 133 3.63 8.14 2.85
C SER A 133 4.15 9.17 3.82
N SER A 134 4.35 8.75 5.06
CA SER A 134 5.11 9.53 6.02
C SER A 134 6.55 9.80 5.57
N ALA A 135 6.98 9.23 4.42
CA ALA A 135 8.26 9.48 3.80
C ALA A 135 8.12 10.45 2.61
N LEU A 136 9.03 11.43 2.57
CA LEU A 136 9.17 12.39 1.47
C LEU A 136 9.33 11.69 0.10
N PRO A 137 8.62 12.17 -0.95
CA PRO A 137 8.84 11.75 -2.33
C PRO A 137 10.29 11.89 -2.75
N ARG A 138 10.77 10.99 -3.64
CA ARG A 138 12.17 10.95 -4.05
C ARG A 138 12.65 12.26 -4.67
N GLU A 139 11.78 12.89 -5.46
CA GLU A 139 12.00 14.18 -6.12
C GLU A 139 12.23 15.31 -5.10
N ASP A 140 11.58 15.24 -3.94
CA ASP A 140 11.63 16.26 -2.90
C ASP A 140 12.77 16.05 -1.89
N ARG A 141 13.33 14.83 -1.82
CA ARG A 141 14.47 14.51 -0.94
C ARG A 141 15.66 15.47 -1.10
N PRO A 142 16.17 15.78 -2.30
CA PRO A 142 17.28 16.72 -2.45
C PRO A 142 16.93 18.13 -1.96
N ILE A 143 15.67 18.56 -2.10
CA ILE A 143 15.20 19.86 -1.61
C ILE A 143 15.26 19.89 -0.08
N VAL A 144 14.71 18.89 0.60
CA VAL A 144 14.75 18.76 2.08
C VAL A 144 16.16 18.56 2.62
N ARG A 145 17.01 17.85 1.87
CA ARG A 145 18.42 17.63 2.24
C ARG A 145 19.32 18.82 1.91
N SER A 146 18.82 19.87 1.26
CA SER A 146 19.61 21.07 1.01
C SER A 146 20.03 21.70 2.33
N ALA A 147 21.28 22.18 2.40
CA ALA A 147 21.82 22.81 3.61
C ALA A 147 20.96 23.99 4.08
N ARG A 148 20.37 24.73 3.12
CA ARG A 148 19.47 25.84 3.39
C ARG A 148 18.18 25.40 4.09
N LEU A 149 17.50 24.36 3.58
CA LEU A 149 16.25 23.90 4.19
C LEU A 149 16.50 23.19 5.52
N GLN A 150 17.60 22.45 5.67
CA GLN A 150 18.03 21.91 6.96
C GLN A 150 18.27 23.01 8.00
N ALA A 151 18.94 24.11 7.60
CA ALA A 151 19.15 25.26 8.47
C ALA A 151 17.82 25.93 8.88
N CYS A 152 16.86 26.07 7.95
CA CYS A 152 15.53 26.58 8.24
C CYS A 152 14.75 25.68 9.21
N ILE A 153 14.78 24.36 9.02
CA ILE A 153 14.12 23.40 9.90
C ILE A 153 14.76 23.45 11.30
N ALA A 154 16.08 23.46 11.39
CA ALA A 154 16.78 23.56 12.67
C ALA A 154 16.49 24.89 13.40
N ALA A 155 16.36 26.00 12.66
CA ALA A 155 15.95 27.29 13.22
C ALA A 155 14.50 27.26 13.74
N ALA A 156 13.57 26.67 12.99
CA ALA A 156 12.18 26.50 13.38
C ALA A 156 11.99 25.55 14.57
N ALA A 157 12.77 24.47 14.65
CA ALA A 157 12.73 23.54 15.78
C ALA A 157 13.26 24.19 17.08
N ARG A 158 14.19 25.15 16.96
CA ARG A 158 14.71 25.94 18.09
C ARG A 158 13.83 27.13 18.45
N SER A 159 12.91 27.54 17.58
CA SER A 159 11.95 28.59 17.90
C SER A 159 10.76 28.00 18.66
N ARG A 160 10.27 28.75 19.64
CA ARG A 160 9.10 28.36 20.42
C ARG A 160 7.86 28.45 19.53
N ALA A 161 7.08 27.38 19.42
CA ALA A 161 5.84 27.40 18.64
C ALA A 161 4.93 28.55 19.14
N PRO A 162 4.31 29.34 18.23
CA PRO A 162 3.39 30.39 18.63
C PRO A 162 2.21 29.75 19.36
N ARG A 163 1.95 30.21 20.59
CA ARG A 163 0.75 29.82 21.34
C ARG A 163 -0.43 30.48 20.65
N VAL A 164 -1.25 29.69 19.98
CA VAL A 164 -2.57 30.13 19.51
C VAL A 164 -3.42 30.35 20.76
N THR A 165 -3.55 31.60 21.19
CA THR A 165 -4.56 31.99 22.17
C THR A 165 -5.88 32.11 21.42
N LEU A 166 -6.72 31.06 21.49
CA LEU A 166 -8.12 31.17 21.11
C LEU A 166 -8.79 32.12 22.12
N SER A 167 -9.02 33.37 21.73
CA SER A 167 -9.88 34.28 22.48
C SER A 167 -11.33 33.84 22.28
N ALA A 168 -11.94 33.33 23.34
CA ALA A 168 -13.38 33.13 23.38
C ALA A 168 -14.06 34.51 23.42
N SER A 169 -15.01 34.73 22.51
CA SER A 169 -16.03 35.78 22.57
C SER A 169 -17.31 35.20 21.99
#